data_AF-A0A942ITI1-F1
#
_entry.id   AF-A0A942ITI1-F1
#
_cell.length_a   1.000
_cell.length_b   1.000
_cell.length_c   1.000
_cell.angle_alpha   90.00
_cell.angle_beta   90.00
_cell.angle_gamma   90.00
#
_symmetry.space_group_name_H-M   'P 1'
#
loop_
_entity.id
_entity.type
_entity.pdbx_description
1 polymer ?
#
loop_
_entity_poly.entity_id
_entity_poly.type
_entity_poly.pdbx_seq_one_letter_code
_entity_poly.pdbx_strand_id
1 'polypeptide(L)'
;TALSHFFQKFEERFKTVEKLFTDLMYPSGVAVLNAFLNENKAELEASLQAIVPNNVEVGLNDGTWIEKIAGDDSRFSLAQEEVFSDYKSVTNLRKAAFENGDDKTVMWAGARAKTVAEEDVLSFLSRKAVIPKYGFPVDVVELDTQRTQQNQEAFEISLQRDLSIAISEFAPTSKLVANKKVWRSYGLKKVAEKEWPRKIYKRCPQHNVFLQWQQGESEPATPCDDNLTPSKYIIPLFGFVTDREKPKAPTSRATRVFTTRPYFGGSLSSDPGTINMPLNTPLITMKKASPGLMVVLCEGRLGEGFYICGGCGTGFKKPEKTHKTPLGQNCNGPLERVSLGHEFVTDVLQLQFLPELTGEMNALWFAYSLSFGLVEGTSEVLEIPSTDLSATVAHSKHYPVPPIILYDNVPGGAGLVARLEKEKVLRDCLEAALKRVNGNCGCSENTSCYGCLRSYRNQFAHQYLQRGPVKRYIKALLSKWT
;
A
#
# COMPACT_ATOMS: atom_id res chain seq x y z
N THR A 1 7.45 14.89 18.96
CA THR A 1 7.65 16.21 19.61
C THR A 1 6.39 17.05 19.59
N ALA A 2 5.89 17.51 18.43
CA ALA A 2 4.74 18.42 18.33
C ALA A 2 3.48 17.95 19.09
N LEU A 3 2.98 16.73 18.82
CA LEU A 3 1.81 16.18 19.54
C LEU A 3 2.06 16.00 21.05
N SER A 4 3.30 15.73 21.45
CA SER A 4 3.63 15.60 22.88
C SER A 4 3.48 16.95 23.60
N HIS A 5 4.01 18.03 23.03
CA HIS A 5 3.84 19.37 23.59
C HIS A 5 2.36 19.79 23.59
N PHE A 6 1.63 19.44 22.53
CA PHE A 6 0.19 19.69 22.46
C PHE A 6 -0.56 19.01 23.62
N PHE A 7 -0.32 17.72 23.87
CA PHE A 7 -0.99 16.99 24.95
C PHE A 7 -0.52 17.39 26.35
N GLN A 8 0.71 17.92 26.50
CA GLN A 8 1.15 18.53 27.76
C GLN A 8 0.39 19.83 28.06
N LYS A 9 0.11 20.67 27.06
CA LYS A 9 -0.69 21.90 27.25
C LYS A 9 -2.19 21.61 27.39
N PHE A 10 -2.68 20.57 26.73
CA PHE A 10 -4.10 20.22 26.68
C PHE A 10 -4.36 18.80 27.18
N GLU A 11 -4.00 18.49 28.43
CA GLU A 11 -4.06 17.13 29.00
C GLU A 11 -5.45 16.47 28.90
N GLU A 12 -6.53 17.23 29.07
CA GLU A 12 -7.89 16.71 28.94
C GLU A 12 -8.20 16.15 27.54
N ARG A 13 -7.54 16.68 26.50
CA ARG A 13 -7.68 16.20 25.12
C ARG A 13 -7.02 14.85 24.87
N PHE A 14 -6.23 14.33 25.81
CA PHE A 14 -5.55 13.02 25.71
C PHE A 14 -6.30 11.89 26.43
N LYS A 15 -7.62 12.03 26.63
CA LYS A 15 -8.44 11.01 27.31
C LYS A 15 -9.28 10.20 26.32
N THR A 16 -10.19 10.87 25.61
CA THR A 16 -11.16 10.25 24.71
C THR A 16 -11.25 11.01 23.40
N VAL A 17 -11.64 10.34 22.30
CA VAL A 17 -11.84 10.96 20.98
C VAL A 17 -12.77 12.17 21.03
N GLU A 18 -13.86 12.12 21.80
CA GLU A 18 -14.75 13.26 22.00
C GLU A 18 -14.00 14.48 22.56
N LYS A 19 -13.26 14.30 23.66
CA LYS A 19 -12.42 15.37 24.25
C LYS A 19 -11.31 15.86 23.31
N LEU A 20 -10.72 14.98 22.51
CA LEU A 20 -9.70 15.36 21.52
C LEU A 20 -10.26 16.39 20.53
N PHE A 21 -11.47 16.15 20.02
CA PHE A 21 -12.12 16.98 19.00
C PHE A 21 -13.17 17.98 19.55
N THR A 22 -13.38 17.99 20.86
CA THR A 22 -14.37 18.80 21.60
C THR A 22 -15.84 18.40 21.36
N ASP A 23 -16.31 18.44 20.12
CA ASP A 23 -17.67 18.07 19.71
C ASP A 23 -17.59 17.24 18.42
N LEU A 24 -18.12 16.02 18.43
CA LEU A 24 -18.03 15.12 17.26
C LEU A 24 -19.02 15.44 16.13
N MET A 25 -19.99 16.34 16.35
CA MET A 25 -20.85 16.90 15.31
C MET A 25 -20.28 18.20 14.73
N TYR A 26 -19.37 18.87 15.44
CA TYR A 26 -18.70 20.11 15.03
C TYR A 26 -17.25 20.12 15.53
N PRO A 27 -16.39 19.23 15.00
CA PRO A 27 -15.07 19.01 15.58
C PRO A 27 -14.14 20.21 15.36
N SER A 28 -13.33 20.49 16.38
CA SER A 28 -12.40 21.63 16.40
C SER A 28 -10.95 21.24 16.67
N GLY A 29 -10.65 19.94 16.80
CA GLY A 29 -9.31 19.49 17.20
C GLY A 29 -8.21 19.88 16.21
N VAL A 30 -8.49 19.84 14.90
CA VAL A 30 -7.55 20.30 13.86
C VAL A 30 -7.26 21.79 14.00
N ALA A 31 -8.30 22.62 14.14
CA ALA A 31 -8.16 24.06 14.29
C ALA A 31 -7.36 24.43 15.57
N VAL A 32 -7.65 23.74 16.68
CA VAL A 32 -6.95 23.94 17.95
C VAL A 32 -5.50 23.48 17.87
N LEU A 33 -5.22 22.35 17.22
CA LEU A 33 -3.85 21.88 16.99
C LEU A 33 -3.09 22.87 16.10
N ASN A 34 -3.68 23.31 14.99
CA ASN A 34 -3.03 24.23 14.06
C ASN A 34 -2.71 25.59 14.72
N ALA A 35 -3.65 26.14 15.49
CA ALA A 35 -3.40 27.35 16.29
C ALA A 35 -2.23 27.15 17.27
N PHE A 36 -2.22 26.02 18.00
CA PHE A 36 -1.13 25.69 18.90
C PHE A 36 0.23 25.57 18.20
N LEU A 37 0.31 24.89 17.05
CA LEU A 37 1.56 24.71 16.32
C LEU A 37 2.11 26.05 15.82
N ASN A 38 1.26 26.96 15.36
CA ASN A 38 1.67 28.29 14.94
C ASN A 38 2.13 29.17 16.11
N GLU A 39 1.40 29.17 17.22
CA GLU A 39 1.77 29.91 18.44
C GLU A 39 3.14 29.48 19.00
N ASN A 40 3.47 28.18 18.90
CA ASN A 40 4.67 27.59 19.50
C ASN A 40 5.73 27.21 18.45
N LYS A 41 5.62 27.76 17.22
CA LYS A 41 6.40 27.36 16.05
C LYS A 41 7.92 27.41 16.32
N ALA A 42 8.42 28.54 16.81
CA ALA A 42 9.85 28.75 17.01
C ALA A 42 10.47 27.76 18.02
N GLU A 43 9.76 27.50 19.14
CA GLU A 43 10.21 26.54 20.15
C GLU A 43 10.21 25.11 19.61
N LEU A 44 9.14 24.73 18.89
CA LEU A 44 8.99 23.40 18.30
C LEU A 44 10.04 23.17 17.20
N GLU A 45 10.32 24.16 16.37
CA GLU A 45 11.34 24.08 15.31
C GLU A 45 12.74 23.91 15.90
N ALA A 46 13.09 24.67 16.95
CA ALA A 46 14.36 24.50 17.64
C ALA A 46 14.53 23.08 18.22
N SER A 47 13.47 22.54 18.84
CA SER A 47 13.49 21.17 19.36
C SER A 47 13.59 20.11 18.25
N LEU A 48 12.87 20.30 17.14
CA LEU A 48 12.89 19.36 16.01
C LEU A 48 14.23 19.38 15.25
N GLN A 49 14.86 20.55 15.09
CA GLN A 49 16.18 20.68 14.47
C GLN A 49 17.28 19.94 15.25
N ALA A 50 17.14 19.80 16.57
CA ALA A 50 18.07 19.00 17.37
C ALA A 50 17.95 17.48 17.13
N ILE A 51 16.84 17.02 16.54
CA ILE A 51 16.53 15.60 16.34
C ILE A 51 16.70 15.21 14.86
N VAL A 52 16.30 16.09 13.94
CA VAL A 52 16.29 15.80 12.51
C VAL A 52 17.69 15.98 11.91
N PRO A 53 18.24 14.97 11.21
CA PRO A 53 19.51 15.10 10.51
C PRO A 53 19.51 16.23 9.47
N ASN A 54 20.62 16.97 9.36
CA ASN A 54 20.76 18.13 8.45
C ASN A 54 20.53 17.80 6.96
N ASN A 55 20.58 16.53 6.58
CA ASN A 55 20.41 16.07 5.20
C ASN A 55 18.96 15.70 4.83
N VAL A 56 17.98 15.97 5.70
CA VAL A 56 16.57 15.63 5.46
C VAL A 56 15.72 16.91 5.38
N GLU A 57 15.13 17.16 4.21
CA GLU A 57 14.19 18.28 4.01
C GLU A 57 12.78 17.93 4.49
N VAL A 58 12.48 18.31 5.73
CA VAL A 58 11.16 18.09 6.35
C VAL A 58 10.25 19.32 6.34
N GLY A 59 10.76 20.48 5.91
CA GLY A 59 10.01 21.74 5.92
C GLY A 59 10.14 22.53 7.23
N LEU A 60 11.16 22.25 8.04
CA LEU A 60 11.45 23.00 9.28
C LEU A 60 12.02 24.40 9.02
N ASN A 61 12.56 24.65 7.83
CA ASN A 61 13.18 25.94 7.47
C ASN A 61 12.17 26.95 6.93
N ASP A 62 11.04 26.49 6.38
CA ASP A 62 9.99 27.31 5.78
C ASP A 62 8.63 27.20 6.52
N GLY A 63 8.54 26.31 7.52
CA GLY A 63 7.33 26.06 8.30
C GLY A 63 6.31 25.15 7.63
N THR A 64 6.60 24.61 6.44
CA THR A 64 5.68 23.72 5.70
C THR A 64 5.43 22.39 6.41
N TRP A 65 6.24 22.05 7.43
CA TRP A 65 6.01 20.88 8.28
C TRP A 65 4.67 20.92 9.03
N ILE A 66 4.14 22.12 9.33
CA ILE A 66 2.84 22.27 10.00
C ILE A 66 1.72 21.74 9.11
N GLU A 67 1.77 22.04 7.81
CA GLU A 67 0.80 21.53 6.82
C GLU A 67 0.80 19.99 6.74
N LYS A 68 1.98 19.37 6.89
CA LYS A 68 2.08 17.90 6.92
C LYS A 68 1.39 17.27 8.14
N ILE A 69 1.24 18.01 9.24
CA ILE A 69 0.67 17.51 10.51
C ILE A 69 -0.79 17.94 10.70
N ALA A 70 -1.13 19.17 10.32
CA ALA A 70 -2.41 19.81 10.61
C ALA A 70 -3.06 20.50 9.40
N GLY A 71 -2.50 20.35 8.19
CA GLY A 71 -3.13 20.80 6.94
C GLY A 71 -4.33 19.93 6.55
N ASP A 72 -5.08 20.36 5.55
CA ASP A 72 -6.39 19.76 5.18
C ASP A 72 -6.31 18.27 4.78
N ASP A 73 -5.18 17.87 4.20
CA ASP A 73 -4.91 16.48 3.78
C ASP A 73 -3.97 15.73 4.73
N SER A 74 -3.63 16.33 5.87
CA SER A 74 -2.82 15.67 6.90
C SER A 74 -3.56 14.47 7.51
N ARG A 75 -2.79 13.50 8.02
CA ARG A 75 -3.39 12.32 8.67
C ARG A 75 -4.27 12.67 9.87
N PHE A 76 -3.93 13.73 10.62
CA PHE A 76 -4.76 14.18 11.74
C PHE A 76 -6.09 14.78 11.27
N SER A 77 -6.07 15.60 10.20
CA SER A 77 -7.28 16.17 9.62
C SER A 77 -8.19 15.11 9.02
N LEU A 78 -7.63 14.17 8.25
CA LEU A 78 -8.40 13.03 7.72
C LEU A 78 -9.01 12.18 8.84
N ALA A 79 -8.27 11.96 9.94
CA ALA A 79 -8.79 11.24 11.09
C ALA A 79 -9.97 11.95 11.76
N GLN A 80 -9.93 13.29 11.88
CA GLN A 80 -11.05 14.09 12.38
C GLN A 80 -12.28 13.95 11.48
N GLU A 81 -12.12 14.11 10.16
CA GLU A 81 -13.21 13.99 9.18
C GLU A 81 -13.84 12.59 9.19
N GLU A 82 -13.02 11.55 9.31
CA GLU A 82 -13.49 10.18 9.46
C GLU A 82 -14.38 9.99 10.70
N VAL A 83 -13.94 10.50 11.86
CA VAL A 83 -14.70 10.41 13.11
C VAL A 83 -16.01 11.18 13.01
N PHE A 84 -15.97 12.41 12.50
CA PHE A 84 -17.17 13.22 12.27
C PHE A 84 -18.17 12.48 11.37
N SER A 85 -17.70 11.96 10.24
CA SER A 85 -18.51 11.21 9.30
C SER A 85 -19.14 9.96 9.94
N ASP A 86 -18.35 9.18 10.68
CA ASP A 86 -18.81 7.99 11.38
C ASP A 86 -19.87 8.35 12.43
N TYR A 87 -19.59 9.35 13.27
CA TYR A 87 -20.48 9.79 14.35
C TYR A 87 -21.80 10.36 13.83
N LYS A 88 -21.73 11.23 12.80
CA LYS A 88 -22.90 11.79 12.12
C LYS A 88 -23.76 10.71 11.48
N SER A 89 -23.15 9.75 10.78
CA SER A 89 -23.86 8.67 10.11
C SER A 89 -24.62 7.77 11.10
N VAL A 90 -23.96 7.41 12.20
CA VAL A 90 -24.56 6.58 13.25
C VAL A 90 -25.65 7.34 14.01
N THR A 91 -25.46 8.63 14.26
CA THR A 91 -26.46 9.49 14.91
C THR A 91 -27.71 9.65 14.03
N ASN A 92 -27.53 9.87 12.73
CA ASN A 92 -28.64 9.95 11.77
C ASN A 92 -29.37 8.61 11.65
N LEU A 93 -28.64 7.49 11.63
CA LEU A 93 -29.23 6.15 11.64
C LEU A 93 -30.08 5.94 12.91
N ARG A 94 -29.59 6.37 14.07
CA ARG A 94 -30.32 6.27 15.33
C ARG A 94 -31.63 7.05 15.29
N LYS A 95 -31.60 8.29 14.80
CA LYS A 95 -32.80 9.14 14.65
C LYS A 95 -33.83 8.50 13.72
N ALA A 96 -33.40 8.09 12.53
CA ALA A 96 -34.28 7.44 11.57
C ALA A 96 -34.84 6.09 12.09
N ALA A 97 -34.05 5.31 12.82
CA ALA A 97 -34.52 4.05 13.41
C ALA A 97 -35.57 4.28 14.51
N PHE A 98 -35.41 5.35 15.31
CA PHE A 98 -36.37 5.74 16.33
C PHE A 98 -37.71 6.14 15.70
N GLU A 99 -37.69 6.94 14.64
CA GLU A 99 -38.89 7.33 13.90
C GLU A 99 -39.63 6.12 13.27
N ASN A 100 -38.89 5.07 12.90
CA ASN A 100 -39.44 3.85 12.31
C ASN A 100 -39.77 2.75 13.33
N GLY A 101 -39.56 2.98 14.65
CA GLY A 101 -39.80 1.97 15.69
C GLY A 101 -38.85 0.76 15.66
N ASP A 102 -37.66 0.89 15.07
CA ASP A 102 -36.62 -0.17 15.08
C ASP A 102 -35.71 -0.03 16.31
N ASP A 103 -36.22 -0.47 17.47
CA ASP A 103 -35.52 -0.39 18.75
C ASP A 103 -34.13 -1.06 18.72
N LYS A 104 -34.00 -2.16 17.98
CA LYS A 104 -32.74 -2.88 17.85
C LYS A 104 -31.67 -2.02 17.18
N THR A 105 -32.02 -1.32 16.11
CA THR A 105 -31.09 -0.39 15.44
C THR A 105 -30.83 0.85 16.28
N VAL A 106 -31.83 1.37 17.01
CA VAL A 106 -31.62 2.49 17.96
C VAL A 106 -30.58 2.13 19.01
N MET A 107 -30.72 0.97 19.66
CA MET A 107 -29.77 0.49 20.67
C MET A 107 -28.37 0.29 20.08
N TRP A 108 -28.29 -0.37 18.93
CA TRP A 108 -27.01 -0.61 18.25
C TRP A 108 -26.30 0.70 17.88
N ALA A 109 -27.03 1.65 17.29
CA ALA A 109 -26.47 2.93 16.86
C ALA A 109 -26.04 3.78 18.06
N GLY A 110 -26.82 3.79 19.15
CA GLY A 110 -26.40 4.42 20.41
C GLY A 110 -25.11 3.82 20.97
N ALA A 111 -24.99 2.49 21.00
CA ALA A 111 -23.78 1.82 21.46
C ALA A 111 -22.57 2.09 20.54
N ARG A 112 -22.77 2.18 19.22
CA ARG A 112 -21.71 2.53 18.26
C ARG A 112 -21.25 3.98 18.44
N ALA A 113 -22.16 4.93 18.57
CA ALA A 113 -21.84 6.34 18.81
C ALA A 113 -20.99 6.51 20.08
N LYS A 114 -21.41 5.85 21.17
CA LYS A 114 -20.64 5.80 22.43
C LYS A 114 -19.24 5.21 22.24
N THR A 115 -19.13 4.13 21.47
CA THR A 115 -17.84 3.48 21.18
C THR A 115 -16.88 4.40 20.43
N VAL A 116 -17.39 5.21 19.49
CA VAL A 116 -16.59 6.20 18.76
C VAL A 116 -16.17 7.35 19.67
N ALA A 117 -17.09 7.87 20.50
CA ALA A 117 -16.83 9.01 21.38
C ALA A 117 -15.84 8.70 22.50
N GLU A 118 -15.99 7.54 23.14
CA GLU A 118 -15.21 7.13 24.32
C GLU A 118 -13.95 6.33 23.97
N GLU A 119 -13.60 6.21 22.69
CA GLU A 119 -12.34 5.56 22.31
C GLU A 119 -11.15 6.32 22.90
N ASP A 120 -10.19 5.58 23.45
CA ASP A 120 -8.93 6.11 23.96
C ASP A 120 -8.12 6.80 22.85
N VAL A 121 -7.58 7.98 23.13
CA VAL A 121 -6.91 8.83 22.14
C VAL A 121 -5.66 8.17 21.57
N LEU A 122 -4.86 7.50 22.41
CA LEU A 122 -3.65 6.82 21.95
C LEU A 122 -4.00 5.70 20.96
N SER A 123 -5.00 4.90 21.31
CA SER A 123 -5.53 3.83 20.47
C SER A 123 -6.09 4.38 19.15
N PHE A 124 -6.83 5.48 19.20
CA PHE A 124 -7.40 6.15 18.02
C PHE A 124 -6.31 6.69 17.08
N LEU A 125 -5.36 7.48 17.58
CA LEU A 125 -4.29 8.08 16.78
C LEU A 125 -3.40 7.01 16.14
N SER A 126 -3.15 5.92 16.87
CA SER A 126 -2.43 4.76 16.36
C SER A 126 -3.23 4.01 15.29
N ARG A 127 -4.55 3.87 15.50
CA ARG A 127 -5.45 3.20 14.57
C ARG A 127 -5.56 3.95 13.24
N LYS A 128 -5.57 5.28 13.30
CA LYS A 128 -5.64 6.21 12.16
C LYS A 128 -4.28 6.58 11.58
N ALA A 129 -3.19 5.94 12.02
CA ALA A 129 -1.83 6.19 11.56
C ALA A 129 -1.38 7.66 11.69
N VAL A 130 -1.96 8.42 12.64
CA VAL A 130 -1.45 9.74 13.03
C VAL A 130 -0.15 9.59 13.79
N ILE A 131 -0.05 8.55 14.62
CA ILE A 131 1.17 8.15 15.31
C ILE A 131 1.54 6.71 14.93
N PRO A 132 2.83 6.38 14.84
CA PRO A 132 3.25 5.01 14.57
C PRO A 132 2.90 4.08 15.74
N LYS A 133 2.44 2.87 15.45
CA LYS A 133 2.15 1.81 16.44
C LYS A 133 3.36 0.91 16.72
N TYR A 134 4.12 0.63 15.66
CA TYR A 134 5.38 -0.13 15.61
C TYR A 134 6.25 0.50 14.52
N GLY A 135 7.56 0.25 14.54
CA GLY A 135 8.53 0.93 13.68
C GLY A 135 8.23 0.75 12.19
N PHE A 136 7.61 1.76 11.57
CA PHE A 136 7.55 2.00 10.13
C PHE A 136 6.45 1.27 9.34
N PRO A 137 5.17 1.66 9.52
CA PRO A 137 4.25 1.64 8.38
C PRO A 137 3.68 3.04 8.09
N VAL A 138 3.89 3.54 6.86
CA VAL A 138 3.53 4.90 6.44
C VAL A 138 2.07 4.98 6.01
N ASP A 139 1.61 4.01 5.21
CA ASP A 139 0.24 3.98 4.67
C ASP A 139 -0.54 2.77 5.21
N VAL A 140 -0.87 2.81 6.51
CA VAL A 140 -1.73 1.80 7.14
C VAL A 140 -3.19 2.16 6.96
N VAL A 141 -3.99 1.18 6.57
CA VAL A 141 -5.44 1.29 6.59
C VAL A 141 -6.06 0.19 7.45
N GLU A 142 -7.26 0.48 7.93
CA GLU A 142 -8.04 -0.46 8.73
C GLU A 142 -9.13 -1.16 7.92
N LEU A 143 -9.53 -2.34 8.40
CA LEU A 143 -10.86 -2.86 8.17
C LEU A 143 -11.73 -2.53 9.39
N ASP A 144 -12.57 -1.49 9.26
CA ASP A 144 -13.53 -1.12 10.30
C ASP A 144 -14.60 -2.22 10.42
N THR A 145 -14.68 -2.77 11.62
CA THR A 145 -15.56 -3.91 11.96
C THR A 145 -16.89 -3.46 12.55
N GLN A 146 -17.19 -2.16 12.48
CA GLN A 146 -18.40 -1.53 13.00
C GLN A 146 -18.72 -1.92 14.46
N ARG A 147 -17.69 -1.87 15.30
CA ARG A 147 -17.72 -2.35 16.70
C ARG A 147 -18.69 -1.58 17.58
N THR A 148 -19.26 -2.28 18.55
CA THR A 148 -19.87 -1.69 19.75
C THR A 148 -19.12 -2.21 20.99
N GLN A 149 -19.00 -1.40 22.05
CA GLN A 149 -18.36 -1.75 23.33
C GLN A 149 -18.89 -3.06 23.96
N GLN A 150 -20.11 -3.49 23.61
CA GLN A 150 -20.70 -4.76 24.08
C GLN A 150 -20.07 -6.01 23.45
N ASN A 151 -19.29 -5.86 22.38
CA ASN A 151 -18.53 -6.95 21.75
C ASN A 151 -17.05 -6.91 22.20
N GLN A 152 -16.78 -7.27 23.46
CA GLN A 152 -15.40 -7.31 24.02
C GLN A 152 -14.41 -8.05 23.08
N GLU A 153 -14.84 -9.13 22.44
CA GLU A 153 -14.03 -9.96 21.54
C GLU A 153 -13.63 -9.28 20.22
N ALA A 154 -14.36 -8.24 19.80
CA ALA A 154 -14.02 -7.41 18.64
C ALA A 154 -13.13 -6.23 19.04
N PHE A 155 -13.19 -5.80 20.30
CA PHE A 155 -12.47 -4.64 20.81
C PHE A 155 -10.95 -4.83 20.79
N GLU A 156 -10.47 -6.05 21.08
CA GLU A 156 -9.03 -6.37 21.17
C GLU A 156 -8.31 -6.60 19.84
N ILE A 157 -9.03 -6.81 18.73
CA ILE A 157 -8.40 -7.12 17.45
C ILE A 157 -8.11 -5.81 16.73
N SER A 158 -6.91 -5.58 16.20
CA SER A 158 -6.67 -4.45 15.30
C SER A 158 -6.43 -5.00 13.89
N LEU A 159 -7.41 -4.84 13.00
CA LEU A 159 -7.32 -5.30 11.61
C LEU A 159 -6.71 -4.20 10.75
N GLN A 160 -5.42 -4.00 10.94
CA GLN A 160 -4.62 -3.03 10.22
C GLN A 160 -3.66 -3.73 9.27
N ARG A 161 -3.49 -3.16 8.08
CA ARG A 161 -2.52 -3.61 7.09
C ARG A 161 -1.93 -2.40 6.37
N ASP A 162 -0.68 -2.53 5.97
CA ASP A 162 -0.12 -1.67 4.93
C ASP A 162 -1.02 -1.71 3.68
N LEU A 163 -1.26 -0.55 3.07
CA LEU A 163 -2.22 -0.38 2.01
C LEU A 163 -1.90 -1.25 0.78
N SER A 164 -0.62 -1.49 0.50
CA SER A 164 -0.18 -2.40 -0.59
C SER A 164 -0.67 -3.84 -0.40
N ILE A 165 -0.88 -4.27 0.85
CA ILE A 165 -1.40 -5.59 1.21
C ILE A 165 -2.92 -5.53 1.35
N ALA A 166 -3.43 -4.47 1.98
CA ALA A 166 -4.85 -4.27 2.29
C ALA A 166 -5.73 -4.32 1.03
N ILE A 167 -5.28 -3.74 -0.09
CA ILE A 167 -6.04 -3.76 -1.36
C ILE A 167 -6.31 -5.17 -1.91
N SER A 168 -5.64 -6.21 -1.41
CA SER A 168 -5.94 -7.61 -1.76
C SER A 168 -6.56 -8.39 -0.60
N GLU A 169 -6.12 -8.18 0.65
CA GLU A 169 -6.64 -8.90 1.82
C GLU A 169 -8.00 -8.37 2.28
N PHE A 170 -8.19 -7.06 2.23
CA PHE A 170 -9.42 -6.36 2.63
C PHE A 170 -10.28 -5.97 1.44
N ALA A 171 -9.90 -6.34 0.21
CA ALA A 171 -10.71 -6.12 -0.98
C ALA A 171 -12.15 -6.63 -0.76
N PRO A 172 -13.18 -5.94 -1.28
CA PRO A 172 -14.57 -6.34 -1.06
C PRO A 172 -14.82 -7.81 -1.38
N THR A 173 -15.68 -8.43 -0.59
CA THR A 173 -16.01 -9.87 -0.60
C THR A 173 -14.92 -10.82 -0.07
N SER A 174 -13.73 -10.32 0.29
CA SER A 174 -12.69 -11.12 0.92
C SER A 174 -13.10 -11.55 2.33
N LYS A 175 -12.62 -12.73 2.73
CA LYS A 175 -12.81 -13.29 4.07
C LYS A 175 -11.47 -13.40 4.77
N LEU A 176 -11.41 -12.94 6.00
CA LEU A 176 -10.22 -12.97 6.85
C LEU A 176 -10.57 -13.57 8.21
N VAL A 177 -9.62 -14.32 8.77
CA VAL A 177 -9.77 -14.98 10.07
C VAL A 177 -8.99 -14.19 11.11
N ALA A 178 -9.68 -13.73 12.15
CA ALA A 178 -9.06 -13.07 13.30
C ALA A 178 -9.84 -13.40 14.57
N ASN A 179 -9.12 -13.67 15.67
CA ASN A 179 -9.67 -14.14 16.94
C ASN A 179 -10.69 -15.29 16.78
N LYS A 180 -10.32 -16.32 16.00
CA LYS A 180 -11.17 -17.49 15.71
C LYS A 180 -12.51 -17.16 15.05
N LYS A 181 -12.64 -16.00 14.39
CA LYS A 181 -13.84 -15.61 13.64
C LYS A 181 -13.52 -15.18 12.22
N VAL A 182 -14.49 -15.37 11.32
CA VAL A 182 -14.44 -14.93 9.92
C VAL A 182 -15.11 -13.58 9.80
N TRP A 183 -14.33 -12.61 9.36
CA TRP A 183 -14.77 -11.28 9.01
C TRP A 183 -14.84 -11.18 7.48
N ARG A 184 -15.90 -10.55 6.98
CA ARG A 184 -16.08 -10.33 5.54
C ARG A 184 -15.94 -8.85 5.26
N SER A 185 -15.00 -8.50 4.38
CA SER A 185 -14.95 -7.14 3.86
C SER A 185 -16.18 -6.89 2.99
N TYR A 186 -16.91 -5.83 3.31
CA TYR A 186 -18.18 -5.46 2.68
C TYR A 186 -17.99 -4.37 1.64
N GLY A 187 -17.03 -3.46 1.84
CA GLY A 187 -16.77 -2.36 0.94
C GLY A 187 -15.59 -1.49 1.34
N LEU A 188 -15.44 -0.38 0.64
CA LEU A 188 -14.54 0.71 0.99
C LEU A 188 -15.23 1.63 2.00
N LYS A 189 -14.47 2.13 2.97
CA LYS A 189 -15.00 3.12 3.92
C LYS A 189 -15.21 4.45 3.20
N LYS A 190 -16.38 5.06 3.41
CA LYS A 190 -16.76 6.35 2.83
C LYS A 190 -16.81 7.42 3.93
N VAL A 191 -16.20 8.56 3.64
CA VAL A 191 -16.21 9.75 4.50
C VAL A 191 -17.06 10.80 3.82
N ALA A 192 -17.93 11.46 4.58
CA ALA A 192 -18.77 12.55 4.08
C ALA A 192 -17.90 13.63 3.42
N GLU A 193 -18.34 14.14 2.26
CA GLU A 193 -17.69 15.25 1.54
C GLU A 193 -16.25 14.97 1.05
N LYS A 194 -15.70 13.77 1.28
CA LYS A 194 -14.41 13.33 0.75
C LYS A 194 -14.60 12.22 -0.28
N GLU A 195 -13.87 12.32 -1.38
CA GLU A 195 -13.80 11.28 -2.40
C GLU A 195 -12.54 10.44 -2.23
N TRP A 196 -12.58 9.19 -2.70
CA TRP A 196 -11.35 8.42 -2.82
C TRP A 196 -10.52 8.98 -3.99
N PRO A 197 -9.19 9.08 -3.84
CA PRO A 197 -8.33 9.36 -4.97
C PRO A 197 -8.52 8.30 -6.06
N ARG A 198 -8.58 8.76 -7.31
CA ARG A 198 -8.77 7.93 -8.50
C ARG A 198 -7.74 8.28 -9.54
N LYS A 199 -7.23 7.26 -10.23
CA LYS A 199 -6.45 7.44 -11.44
C LYS A 199 -6.91 6.50 -12.54
N ILE A 200 -6.60 6.91 -13.75
CA ILE A 200 -6.80 6.10 -14.95
C ILE A 200 -5.48 5.40 -15.24
N TYR A 201 -5.54 4.14 -15.66
CA TYR A 201 -4.36 3.36 -16.01
C TYR A 201 -4.60 2.49 -17.24
N LYS A 202 -3.50 2.16 -17.91
CA LYS A 202 -3.40 1.11 -18.92
C LYS A 202 -2.30 0.14 -18.54
N ARG A 203 -2.51 -1.14 -18.83
CA ARG A 203 -1.42 -2.12 -18.74
C ARG A 203 -1.45 -3.15 -19.85
N CYS A 204 -0.27 -3.60 -20.27
CA CYS A 204 -0.11 -4.74 -21.14
C CYS A 204 0.46 -5.93 -20.34
N PRO A 205 -0.28 -7.04 -20.17
CA PRO A 205 0.25 -8.24 -19.52
C PRO A 205 1.38 -8.93 -20.29
N GLN A 206 1.45 -8.78 -21.62
CA GLN A 206 2.48 -9.44 -22.45
C GLN A 206 3.81 -8.69 -22.41
N HIS A 207 3.76 -7.37 -22.46
CA HIS A 207 4.92 -6.49 -22.55
C HIS A 207 5.30 -5.81 -21.23
N ASN A 208 4.49 -6.04 -20.18
CA ASN A 208 4.56 -5.39 -18.86
C ASN A 208 4.56 -3.86 -18.91
N VAL A 209 3.89 -3.27 -19.91
CA VAL A 209 3.63 -1.84 -19.97
C VAL A 209 2.68 -1.47 -18.83
N PHE A 210 2.98 -0.38 -18.14
CA PHE A 210 2.09 0.26 -17.18
C PHE A 210 2.14 1.78 -17.39
N LEU A 211 0.98 2.39 -17.53
CA LEU A 211 0.80 3.83 -17.70
C LEU A 211 -0.30 4.29 -16.75
N GLN A 212 -0.14 5.46 -16.15
CA GLN A 212 -1.17 6.09 -15.34
C GLN A 212 -1.24 7.60 -15.56
N TRP A 213 -2.42 8.18 -15.39
CA TRP A 213 -2.67 9.62 -15.48
C TRP A 213 -3.93 10.01 -14.69
N GLN A 214 -4.10 11.30 -14.45
CA GLN A 214 -5.28 11.84 -13.79
C GLN A 214 -6.45 12.05 -14.75
N GLN A 215 -7.65 12.11 -14.20
CA GLN A 215 -8.82 12.48 -14.98
C GLN A 215 -8.67 13.93 -15.49
N GLY A 216 -8.80 14.12 -16.80
CA GLY A 216 -8.63 15.42 -17.46
C GLY A 216 -7.24 15.63 -18.07
N GLU A 217 -6.25 14.82 -17.71
CA GLU A 217 -4.95 14.79 -18.40
C GLU A 217 -5.04 14.04 -19.73
N SER A 218 -4.14 14.37 -20.65
CA SER A 218 -4.01 13.64 -21.92
C SER A 218 -3.56 12.20 -21.68
N GLU A 219 -4.18 11.28 -22.42
CA GLU A 219 -3.77 9.88 -22.37
C GLU A 219 -2.32 9.72 -22.85
N PRO A 220 -1.43 9.09 -22.06
CA PRO A 220 -0.06 8.83 -22.49
C PRO A 220 0.00 7.89 -23.69
N ALA A 221 0.96 8.12 -24.58
CA ALA A 221 1.18 7.24 -25.72
C ALA A 221 1.51 5.81 -25.27
N THR A 222 0.90 4.82 -25.92
CA THR A 222 1.15 3.41 -25.60
C THR A 222 2.46 2.96 -26.26
N PRO A 223 3.48 2.51 -25.49
CA PRO A 223 4.79 2.18 -26.02
C PRO A 223 4.85 0.80 -26.72
N CYS A 224 3.86 -0.06 -26.50
CA CYS A 224 3.71 -1.35 -27.19
C CYS A 224 2.65 -1.27 -28.30
N ASP A 225 2.65 -2.27 -29.18
CA ASP A 225 1.78 -2.29 -30.36
C ASP A 225 0.39 -2.87 -30.06
N ASP A 226 0.14 -3.27 -28.80
CA ASP A 226 -1.16 -3.77 -28.34
C ASP A 226 -2.16 -2.63 -28.11
N ASN A 227 -3.42 -2.87 -28.49
CA ASN A 227 -4.50 -1.95 -28.16
C ASN A 227 -4.95 -2.14 -26.70
N LEU A 228 -4.60 -1.17 -25.85
CA LEU A 228 -4.90 -1.20 -24.42
C LEU A 228 -6.12 -0.33 -24.08
N THR A 229 -7.06 -0.90 -23.33
CA THR A 229 -8.25 -0.17 -22.87
C THR A 229 -7.98 0.51 -21.52
N PRO A 230 -8.26 1.81 -21.36
CA PRO A 230 -8.14 2.47 -20.06
C PRO A 230 -9.06 1.82 -19.02
N SER A 231 -8.55 1.69 -17.80
CA SER A 231 -9.33 1.29 -16.63
C SER A 231 -9.08 2.30 -15.50
N LYS A 232 -9.92 2.27 -14.47
CA LYS A 232 -9.76 3.13 -13.29
C LYS A 232 -9.36 2.31 -12.10
N TYR A 233 -8.58 2.90 -11.20
CA TYR A 233 -8.37 2.33 -9.87
C TYR A 233 -8.65 3.36 -8.78
N ILE A 234 -9.06 2.86 -7.63
CA ILE A 234 -9.34 3.64 -6.42
C ILE A 234 -8.23 3.39 -5.40
N ILE A 235 -7.74 4.45 -4.76
CA ILE A 235 -6.88 4.34 -3.57
C ILE A 235 -7.80 4.42 -2.33
N PRO A 236 -7.98 3.32 -1.56
CA PRO A 236 -8.91 3.31 -0.44
C PRO A 236 -8.28 3.96 0.80
N LEU A 237 -8.10 5.28 0.74
CA LEU A 237 -7.41 6.10 1.73
C LEU A 237 -7.99 5.97 3.15
N PHE A 238 -9.32 5.82 3.24
CA PHE A 238 -10.05 5.66 4.50
C PHE A 238 -10.17 4.20 4.95
N GLY A 239 -9.56 3.28 4.21
CA GLY A 239 -9.64 1.85 4.47
C GLY A 239 -10.95 1.20 4.03
N PHE A 240 -11.28 0.12 4.72
CA PHE A 240 -12.32 -0.82 4.37
C PHE A 240 -13.33 -0.96 5.51
N VAL A 241 -14.49 -1.54 5.22
CA VAL A 241 -15.54 -1.71 6.23
C VAL A 241 -16.25 -3.06 6.08
N THR A 242 -16.67 -3.65 7.20
CA THR A 242 -17.57 -4.81 7.24
C THR A 242 -19.03 -4.36 7.18
N ASP A 243 -19.99 -5.29 7.14
CA ASP A 243 -21.37 -5.00 7.49
C ASP A 243 -21.57 -5.03 9.02
N ARG A 244 -22.80 -4.82 9.47
CA ARG A 244 -23.23 -4.93 10.87
C ARG A 244 -23.40 -6.38 11.36
N GLU A 245 -23.27 -7.37 10.48
CA GLU A 245 -23.55 -8.75 10.86
C GLU A 245 -22.48 -9.27 11.83
N LYS A 246 -22.90 -10.13 12.77
CA LYS A 246 -21.94 -10.75 13.70
C LYS A 246 -21.03 -11.70 12.90
N PRO A 247 -19.71 -11.65 13.13
CA PRO A 247 -18.77 -12.55 12.47
C PRO A 247 -19.01 -14.00 12.91
N LYS A 248 -18.81 -14.94 11.98
CA LYS A 248 -19.11 -16.37 12.15
C LYS A 248 -17.84 -17.17 12.48
N ALA A 249 -17.99 -18.35 13.09
CA ALA A 249 -16.86 -19.26 13.28
C ALA A 249 -16.33 -19.76 11.92
N PRO A 250 -15.00 -19.96 11.77
CA PRO A 250 -14.41 -20.48 10.54
C PRO A 250 -14.79 -21.95 10.35
N THR A 251 -15.44 -22.26 9.23
CA THR A 251 -15.71 -23.64 8.80
C THR A 251 -14.57 -24.22 7.96
N SER A 252 -13.70 -23.37 7.40
CA SER A 252 -12.54 -23.77 6.60
C SER A 252 -11.46 -22.70 6.64
N ARG A 253 -10.25 -23.03 6.14
CA ARG A 253 -9.19 -22.04 5.93
C ARG A 253 -9.68 -20.97 4.94
N ALA A 254 -9.52 -19.70 5.30
CA ALA A 254 -9.79 -18.60 4.37
C ALA A 254 -8.75 -18.63 3.24
N THR A 255 -9.23 -18.71 2.00
CA THR A 255 -8.39 -18.65 0.81
C THR A 255 -8.14 -17.20 0.42
N ARG A 256 -6.88 -16.81 0.17
CA ARG A 256 -6.59 -15.55 -0.51
C ARG A 256 -7.13 -15.63 -1.94
N VAL A 257 -8.09 -14.76 -2.26
CA VAL A 257 -8.80 -14.77 -3.55
C VAL A 257 -8.12 -13.85 -4.57
N PHE A 258 -7.42 -12.83 -4.08
CA PHE A 258 -6.86 -11.76 -4.90
C PHE A 258 -5.35 -11.65 -4.70
N THR A 259 -4.68 -11.13 -5.71
CA THR A 259 -3.23 -10.89 -5.71
C THR A 259 -2.95 -9.48 -6.18
N THR A 260 -1.86 -8.89 -5.70
CA THR A 260 -1.40 -7.59 -6.14
C THR A 260 -0.28 -7.68 -7.19
N ARG A 261 -0.07 -6.59 -7.93
CA ARG A 261 1.05 -6.43 -8.88
C ARG A 261 1.72 -5.07 -8.69
N PRO A 262 3.04 -5.02 -8.44
CA PRO A 262 3.78 -3.78 -8.41
C PRO A 262 4.20 -3.33 -9.82
N TYR A 263 4.12 -2.03 -10.06
CA TYR A 263 4.53 -1.35 -11.29
C TYR A 263 5.35 -0.11 -10.93
N PHE A 264 6.31 0.20 -11.79
CA PHE A 264 7.08 1.44 -11.68
C PHE A 264 6.35 2.56 -12.42
N GLY A 265 6.00 3.61 -11.69
CA GLY A 265 5.30 4.80 -12.20
C GLY A 265 6.24 5.88 -12.74
N GLY A 266 7.55 5.73 -12.55
CA GLY A 266 8.58 6.66 -13.06
C GLY A 266 9.42 7.30 -11.96
N SER A 267 10.53 7.91 -12.37
CA SER A 267 11.37 8.72 -11.49
C SER A 267 10.72 10.07 -11.23
N LEU A 268 10.77 10.55 -9.99
CA LEU A 268 10.34 11.90 -9.63
C LEU A 268 11.52 12.89 -9.63
N SER A 269 12.76 12.39 -9.65
CA SER A 269 13.97 13.20 -9.84
C SER A 269 14.34 13.33 -11.32
N SER A 270 15.00 14.43 -11.68
CA SER A 270 15.67 14.60 -12.98
C SER A 270 16.82 13.59 -13.17
N ASP A 271 17.16 13.32 -14.44
CA ASP A 271 18.08 12.26 -14.90
C ASP A 271 19.31 12.09 -13.98
N PRO A 272 19.36 11.04 -13.13
CA PRO A 272 20.42 10.86 -12.15
C PRO A 272 21.70 10.29 -12.76
N GLY A 273 21.76 10.15 -14.09
CA GLY A 273 22.88 9.55 -14.79
C GLY A 273 22.81 8.03 -14.84
N THR A 274 23.81 7.44 -15.49
CA THR A 274 23.92 5.99 -15.68
C THR A 274 25.23 5.50 -15.08
N ILE A 275 25.17 4.46 -14.25
CA ILE A 275 26.34 3.79 -13.68
C ILE A 275 26.59 2.50 -14.47
N ASN A 276 27.82 2.32 -14.94
CA ASN A 276 28.24 1.16 -15.72
C ASN A 276 28.93 0.13 -14.80
N MET A 277 28.52 -1.14 -14.89
CA MET A 277 29.03 -2.24 -14.06
C MET A 277 29.40 -3.47 -14.89
N PRO A 278 30.66 -3.94 -14.87
CA PRO A 278 31.87 -3.22 -14.45
C PRO A 278 32.11 -1.92 -15.24
N LEU A 279 32.93 -1.01 -14.68
CA LEU A 279 33.22 0.29 -15.30
C LEU A 279 33.80 0.20 -16.73
N ASN A 280 34.72 -0.75 -16.98
CA ASN A 280 35.48 -0.83 -18.22
C ASN A 280 34.80 -1.66 -19.32
N THR A 281 34.04 -2.68 -18.94
CA THR A 281 33.33 -3.56 -19.87
C THR A 281 31.93 -3.78 -19.31
N PRO A 282 31.01 -2.83 -19.52
CA PRO A 282 29.71 -2.85 -18.87
C PRO A 282 28.94 -4.10 -19.27
N LEU A 283 28.47 -4.82 -18.26
CA LEU A 283 27.55 -5.94 -18.38
C LEU A 283 26.16 -5.57 -17.85
N ILE A 284 26.11 -4.60 -16.93
CA ILE A 284 24.89 -4.06 -16.35
C ILE A 284 25.02 -2.54 -16.37
N THR A 285 23.96 -1.84 -16.76
CA THR A 285 23.82 -0.41 -16.50
C THR A 285 22.76 -0.16 -15.44
N MET A 286 23.02 0.79 -14.56
CA MET A 286 22.16 1.11 -13.43
C MET A 286 21.71 2.55 -13.53
N LYS A 287 20.42 2.78 -13.34
CA LYS A 287 19.85 4.13 -13.19
C LYS A 287 19.13 4.21 -11.86
N LYS A 288 19.46 5.23 -11.07
CA LYS A 288 18.73 5.54 -9.85
C LYS A 288 17.38 6.16 -10.22
N ALA A 289 16.37 5.94 -9.40
CA ALA A 289 15.10 6.66 -9.47
C ALA A 289 14.65 6.86 -8.02
N SER A 290 15.33 7.76 -7.32
CA SER A 290 15.09 8.04 -5.90
C SER A 290 14.95 9.57 -5.77
N PRO A 291 13.76 10.07 -5.43
CA PRO A 291 12.52 9.33 -5.19
C PRO A 291 11.91 8.72 -6.47
N GLY A 292 11.42 7.48 -6.38
CA GLY A 292 10.73 6.76 -7.46
C GLY A 292 9.30 6.43 -7.09
N LEU A 293 8.37 6.64 -8.01
CA LEU A 293 6.95 6.34 -7.82
C LEU A 293 6.67 4.87 -8.11
N MET A 294 6.10 4.16 -7.14
CA MET A 294 5.62 2.79 -7.28
C MET A 294 4.11 2.74 -7.18
N VAL A 295 3.49 1.89 -8.01
CA VAL A 295 2.04 1.66 -8.01
C VAL A 295 1.76 0.18 -7.85
N VAL A 296 0.96 -0.19 -6.86
CA VAL A 296 0.54 -1.57 -6.62
C VAL A 296 -0.94 -1.69 -6.91
N LEU A 297 -1.32 -2.61 -7.80
CA LEU A 297 -2.71 -2.82 -8.20
C LEU A 297 -3.25 -4.18 -7.77
N CYS A 298 -4.52 -4.19 -7.38
CA CYS A 298 -5.37 -5.36 -7.21
C CYS A 298 -6.53 -5.25 -8.20
N GLU A 299 -6.57 -6.13 -9.20
CA GLU A 299 -7.56 -6.08 -10.29
C GLU A 299 -8.66 -7.12 -10.14
N GLY A 300 -8.88 -7.59 -8.90
CA GLY A 300 -9.84 -8.65 -8.63
C GLY A 300 -9.42 -10.00 -9.22
N ARG A 301 -10.38 -10.90 -9.38
CA ARG A 301 -10.13 -12.24 -9.93
C ARG A 301 -10.08 -12.14 -11.46
N LEU A 302 -9.03 -12.68 -12.08
CA LEU A 302 -8.85 -12.69 -13.54
C LEU A 302 -8.92 -11.29 -14.20
N GLY A 303 -8.66 -10.21 -13.45
CA GLY A 303 -8.72 -8.84 -13.98
C GLY A 303 -10.13 -8.26 -14.12
N GLU A 304 -11.16 -8.89 -13.54
CA GLU A 304 -12.55 -8.42 -13.63
C GLU A 304 -12.83 -7.13 -12.82
N GLY A 305 -11.89 -6.72 -11.96
CA GLY A 305 -12.05 -5.58 -11.06
C GLY A 305 -13.09 -5.82 -9.96
N PHE A 306 -13.58 -4.71 -9.41
CA PHE A 306 -14.59 -4.65 -8.35
C PHE A 306 -15.66 -3.66 -8.75
N TYR A 307 -16.92 -3.95 -8.42
CA TYR A 307 -18.03 -3.02 -8.59
C TYR A 307 -18.25 -2.29 -7.27
N ILE A 308 -17.87 -1.01 -7.21
CA ILE A 308 -17.94 -0.20 -5.98
C ILE A 308 -19.04 0.84 -6.10
N CYS A 309 -19.90 0.93 -5.08
CA CYS A 309 -20.91 1.98 -5.00
C CYS A 309 -20.26 3.32 -4.67
N GLY A 310 -20.44 4.33 -5.54
CA GLY A 310 -19.94 5.68 -5.27
C GLY A 310 -20.60 6.35 -4.06
N GLY A 311 -21.86 6.00 -3.77
CA GLY A 311 -22.62 6.60 -2.68
C GLY A 311 -22.31 6.04 -1.28
N CYS A 312 -22.15 4.71 -1.16
CA CYS A 312 -21.98 4.07 0.16
C CYS A 312 -20.73 3.20 0.31
N GLY A 313 -19.93 3.03 -0.75
CA GLY A 313 -18.69 2.25 -0.73
C GLY A 313 -18.85 0.73 -0.74
N THR A 314 -20.07 0.19 -0.70
CA THR A 314 -20.29 -1.26 -0.81
C THR A 314 -19.70 -1.82 -2.09
N GLY A 315 -18.99 -2.95 -1.98
CA GLY A 315 -18.27 -3.56 -3.10
C GLY A 315 -18.74 -4.97 -3.45
N PHE A 316 -18.81 -5.25 -4.75
CA PHE A 316 -19.31 -6.50 -5.31
C PHE A 316 -18.37 -7.08 -6.38
N LYS A 317 -18.54 -8.38 -6.67
CA LYS A 317 -17.89 -9.04 -7.82
C LYS A 317 -18.68 -8.90 -9.12
N LYS A 318 -19.96 -8.57 -9.02
CA LYS A 318 -20.89 -8.46 -10.14
C LYS A 318 -21.70 -7.16 -9.96
N PRO A 319 -22.23 -6.59 -11.05
CA PRO A 319 -23.10 -5.43 -10.93
C PRO A 319 -24.40 -5.80 -10.20
N GLU A 320 -24.78 -4.98 -9.24
CA GLU A 320 -26.05 -5.05 -8.49
C GLU A 320 -26.83 -3.75 -8.69
N LYS A 321 -28.16 -3.84 -8.84
CA LYS A 321 -29.04 -2.66 -9.01
C LYS A 321 -29.40 -2.01 -7.68
N THR A 322 -29.64 -2.83 -6.66
CA THR A 322 -30.01 -2.40 -5.31
C THR A 322 -29.16 -3.18 -4.32
N HIS A 323 -28.83 -2.55 -3.19
CA HIS A 323 -28.02 -3.19 -2.16
C HIS A 323 -28.25 -2.55 -0.79
N LYS A 324 -27.66 -3.16 0.23
CA LYS A 324 -27.59 -2.58 1.58
C LYS A 324 -26.29 -1.82 1.77
N THR A 325 -26.33 -0.67 2.41
CA THR A 325 -25.13 0.04 2.88
C THR A 325 -24.42 -0.79 3.96
N PRO A 326 -23.16 -0.48 4.30
CA PRO A 326 -22.49 -1.13 5.43
C PRO A 326 -23.30 -1.02 6.74
N LEU A 327 -24.08 0.05 6.91
CA LEU A 327 -24.97 0.27 8.06
C LEU A 327 -26.35 -0.41 7.94
N GLY A 328 -26.63 -1.12 6.84
CA GLY A 328 -27.85 -1.90 6.63
C GLY A 328 -29.04 -1.13 6.01
N GLN A 329 -28.84 0.12 5.58
CA GLN A 329 -29.87 0.91 4.89
C GLN A 329 -29.98 0.51 3.42
N ASN A 330 -31.13 0.72 2.78
CA ASN A 330 -31.25 0.51 1.33
C ASN A 330 -30.46 1.56 0.55
N CYS A 331 -29.74 1.13 -0.49
CA CYS A 331 -28.99 1.98 -1.39
C CYS A 331 -29.21 1.54 -2.83
N ASN A 332 -29.45 2.52 -3.69
CA ASN A 332 -29.56 2.35 -5.15
C ASN A 332 -28.48 3.18 -5.87
N GLY A 333 -27.40 3.52 -5.16
CA GLY A 333 -26.31 4.32 -5.71
C GLY A 333 -25.58 3.57 -6.83
N PRO A 334 -25.07 4.28 -7.84
CA PRO A 334 -24.45 3.66 -8.99
C PRO A 334 -23.19 2.89 -8.59
N LEU A 335 -22.99 1.74 -9.24
CA LEU A 335 -21.76 0.96 -9.13
C LEU A 335 -20.84 1.28 -10.30
N GLU A 336 -19.57 1.48 -10.00
CA GLU A 336 -18.51 1.64 -10.99
C GLU A 336 -17.56 0.45 -10.94
N ARG A 337 -17.14 -0.06 -12.10
CA ARG A 337 -16.12 -1.10 -12.19
C ARG A 337 -14.74 -0.46 -12.09
N VAL A 338 -13.99 -0.83 -11.05
CA VAL A 338 -12.67 -0.28 -10.73
C VAL A 338 -11.72 -1.36 -10.22
N SER A 339 -10.42 -1.12 -10.34
CA SER A 339 -9.38 -1.83 -9.58
C SER A 339 -9.13 -1.12 -8.25
N LEU A 340 -8.43 -1.78 -7.32
CA LEU A 340 -7.93 -1.14 -6.11
C LEU A 340 -6.43 -0.90 -6.26
N GLY A 341 -5.94 0.24 -5.80
CA GLY A 341 -4.55 0.62 -5.97
C GLY A 341 -3.93 1.28 -4.74
N HIS A 342 -2.61 1.33 -4.75
CA HIS A 342 -1.80 2.06 -3.79
C HIS A 342 -0.61 2.68 -4.53
N GLU A 343 -0.38 3.96 -4.29
CA GLU A 343 0.79 4.68 -4.77
C GLU A 343 1.69 5.01 -3.59
N PHE A 344 2.99 4.77 -3.72
CA PHE A 344 3.99 5.15 -2.72
C PHE A 344 5.30 5.53 -3.40
N VAL A 345 6.08 6.33 -2.69
CA VAL A 345 7.40 6.77 -3.14
C VAL A 345 8.46 6.05 -2.33
N THR A 346 9.49 5.54 -3.02
CA THR A 346 10.59 4.79 -2.40
C THR A 346 11.88 4.97 -3.18
N ASP A 347 12.97 4.40 -2.66
CA ASP A 347 14.22 4.26 -3.38
C ASP A 347 14.12 3.15 -4.43
N VAL A 348 14.39 3.51 -5.68
CA VAL A 348 14.34 2.60 -6.81
C VAL A 348 15.68 2.58 -7.54
N LEU A 349 16.09 1.39 -7.97
CA LEU A 349 17.25 1.13 -8.79
C LEU A 349 16.84 0.30 -10.01
N GLN A 350 16.96 0.90 -11.18
CA GLN A 350 16.72 0.23 -12.46
C GLN A 350 18.01 -0.42 -12.95
N LEU A 351 17.98 -1.73 -13.11
CA LEU A 351 19.07 -2.57 -13.59
C LEU A 351 18.78 -3.03 -15.01
N GLN A 352 19.63 -2.64 -15.96
CA GLN A 352 19.58 -3.13 -17.32
C GLN A 352 20.74 -4.09 -17.57
N PHE A 353 20.42 -5.37 -17.79
CA PHE A 353 21.41 -6.38 -18.15
C PHE A 353 21.66 -6.33 -19.66
N LEU A 354 22.92 -6.21 -20.06
CA LEU A 354 23.33 -6.05 -21.47
C LEU A 354 23.55 -7.36 -22.22
N PRO A 355 24.07 -8.45 -21.62
CA PRO A 355 24.23 -9.71 -22.33
C PRO A 355 22.91 -10.27 -22.82
N GLU A 356 22.93 -10.85 -24.03
CA GLU A 356 21.77 -11.46 -24.65
C GLU A 356 21.24 -12.65 -23.85
N LEU A 357 19.92 -12.81 -23.89
CA LEU A 357 19.26 -13.99 -23.36
C LEU A 357 19.56 -15.19 -24.25
N THR A 358 20.05 -16.28 -23.64
CA THR A 358 20.27 -17.55 -24.35
C THR A 358 19.13 -18.52 -24.05
N GLY A 359 18.50 -19.04 -25.10
CA GLY A 359 17.40 -20.02 -25.02
C GLY A 359 16.02 -19.46 -25.35
N GLU A 360 15.01 -20.31 -25.22
CA GLU A 360 13.63 -20.05 -25.69
C GLU A 360 12.70 -19.41 -24.65
N MET A 361 13.20 -19.11 -23.44
CA MET A 361 12.37 -18.54 -22.39
C MET A 361 11.92 -17.14 -22.79
N ASN A 362 10.62 -16.85 -22.62
CA ASN A 362 10.09 -15.50 -22.82
C ASN A 362 10.86 -14.49 -21.95
N ALA A 363 11.35 -13.41 -22.57
CA ALA A 363 12.25 -12.45 -21.95
C ALA A 363 11.67 -11.76 -20.69
N LEU A 364 10.35 -11.50 -20.66
CA LEU A 364 9.68 -10.93 -19.49
C LEU A 364 9.73 -11.90 -18.30
N TRP A 365 9.36 -13.17 -18.52
CA TRP A 365 9.38 -14.18 -17.45
C TRP A 365 10.79 -14.55 -17.02
N PHE A 366 11.76 -14.46 -17.94
CA PHE A 366 13.17 -14.54 -17.62
C PHE A 366 13.59 -13.38 -16.69
N ALA A 367 13.25 -12.14 -17.04
CA ALA A 367 13.56 -10.96 -16.22
C ALA A 367 12.94 -11.05 -14.82
N TYR A 368 11.70 -11.53 -14.70
CA TYR A 368 11.09 -11.83 -13.39
C TYR A 368 11.83 -12.94 -12.63
N SER A 369 12.25 -14.00 -13.31
CA SER A 369 13.01 -15.08 -12.68
C SER A 369 14.38 -14.60 -12.18
N LEU A 370 15.07 -13.79 -12.98
CA LEU A 370 16.33 -13.16 -12.62
C LEU A 370 16.15 -12.18 -11.45
N SER A 371 15.11 -11.35 -11.48
CA SER A 371 14.85 -10.36 -10.43
C SER A 371 14.54 -11.00 -9.09
N PHE A 372 13.74 -12.07 -9.04
CA PHE A 372 13.47 -12.78 -7.79
C PHE A 372 14.69 -13.53 -7.25
N GLY A 373 15.54 -14.07 -8.13
CA GLY A 373 16.84 -14.61 -7.71
C GLY A 373 17.75 -13.53 -7.12
N LEU A 374 17.78 -12.35 -7.76
CA LEU A 374 18.57 -11.21 -7.32
C LEU A 374 18.07 -10.62 -6.00
N VAL A 375 16.75 -10.49 -5.79
CA VAL A 375 16.17 -10.02 -4.53
C VAL A 375 16.68 -10.90 -3.38
N GLU A 376 16.55 -12.21 -3.50
CA GLU A 376 16.96 -13.14 -2.44
C GLU A 376 18.48 -13.17 -2.24
N GLY A 377 19.27 -13.10 -3.32
CA GLY A 377 20.73 -13.00 -3.22
C GLY A 377 21.17 -11.69 -2.56
N THR A 378 20.49 -10.59 -2.86
CA THR A 378 20.73 -9.28 -2.24
C THR A 378 20.38 -9.30 -0.76
N SER A 379 19.26 -9.93 -0.40
CA SER A 379 18.87 -10.07 1.02
C SER A 379 19.87 -10.90 1.82
N GLU A 380 20.46 -11.95 1.24
CA GLU A 380 21.54 -12.72 1.86
C GLU A 380 22.78 -11.86 2.09
N VAL A 381 23.22 -11.10 1.07
CA VAL A 381 24.45 -10.28 1.14
C VAL A 381 24.31 -9.06 2.05
N LEU A 382 23.14 -8.42 2.05
CA LEU A 382 22.87 -7.25 2.90
C LEU A 382 22.41 -7.62 4.32
N GLU A 383 22.23 -8.91 4.61
CA GLU A 383 21.75 -9.45 5.89
C GLU A 383 20.40 -8.82 6.34
N ILE A 384 19.48 -8.69 5.39
CA ILE A 384 18.15 -8.12 5.63
C ILE A 384 17.03 -9.14 5.37
N PRO A 385 15.84 -8.96 5.95
CA PRO A 385 14.67 -9.73 5.56
C PRO A 385 14.40 -9.61 4.05
N SER A 386 14.08 -10.73 3.38
CA SER A 386 13.73 -10.69 1.95
C SER A 386 12.41 -9.97 1.65
N THR A 387 11.67 -9.60 2.69
CA THR A 387 10.48 -8.75 2.61
C THR A 387 10.78 -7.27 2.45
N ASP A 388 12.02 -6.85 2.69
CA ASP A 388 12.43 -5.43 2.73
C ASP A 388 12.91 -4.95 1.35
N LEU A 389 13.12 -5.89 0.42
CA LEU A 389 13.36 -5.63 -0.99
C LEU A 389 12.28 -6.28 -1.84
N SER A 390 11.98 -5.68 -2.98
CA SER A 390 11.09 -6.26 -3.97
C SER A 390 11.49 -5.81 -5.37
N ALA A 391 10.95 -6.49 -6.37
CA ALA A 391 11.26 -6.19 -7.76
C ALA A 391 10.03 -6.26 -8.65
N THR A 392 10.04 -5.43 -9.70
CA THR A 392 9.19 -5.54 -10.87
C THR A 392 10.05 -5.42 -12.13
N VAL A 393 9.43 -5.48 -13.30
CA VAL A 393 10.12 -5.41 -14.60
C VAL A 393 9.56 -4.24 -15.38
N ALA A 394 10.41 -3.37 -15.92
CA ALA A 394 9.96 -2.29 -16.79
C ALA A 394 9.79 -2.79 -18.22
N HIS A 395 8.92 -2.14 -18.98
CA HIS A 395 8.85 -2.37 -20.42
C HIS A 395 10.10 -1.80 -21.11
N SER A 396 10.65 -2.54 -22.07
CA SER A 396 11.63 -2.03 -23.03
C SER A 396 11.52 -2.77 -24.36
N LYS A 397 11.59 -2.02 -25.48
CA LYS A 397 11.75 -2.57 -26.84
C LYS A 397 13.22 -2.67 -27.28
N HIS A 398 14.13 -2.02 -26.56
CA HIS A 398 15.51 -1.82 -27.01
C HIS A 398 16.50 -2.85 -26.46
N TYR A 399 16.10 -3.63 -25.46
CA TYR A 399 17.00 -4.54 -24.76
C TYR A 399 16.53 -5.99 -24.82
N PRO A 400 17.46 -6.96 -24.93
CA PRO A 400 17.13 -8.39 -24.93
C PRO A 400 16.44 -8.84 -23.64
N VAL A 401 16.88 -8.27 -22.51
CA VAL A 401 16.28 -8.49 -21.19
C VAL A 401 15.61 -7.19 -20.77
N PRO A 402 14.29 -7.19 -20.51
CA PRO A 402 13.60 -6.02 -19.97
C PRO A 402 14.25 -5.52 -18.66
N PRO A 403 14.33 -4.18 -18.44
CA PRO A 403 14.95 -3.63 -17.24
C PRO A 403 14.30 -4.17 -15.95
N ILE A 404 15.11 -4.55 -14.99
CA ILE A 404 14.64 -4.96 -13.66
C ILE A 404 14.58 -3.71 -12.77
N ILE A 405 13.42 -3.48 -12.18
CA ILE A 405 13.21 -2.41 -11.20
C ILE A 405 13.31 -3.03 -9.81
N LEU A 406 14.43 -2.81 -9.13
CA LEU A 406 14.61 -3.18 -7.73
C LEU A 406 14.25 -1.98 -6.86
N TYR A 407 13.51 -2.20 -5.78
CA TYR A 407 13.10 -1.10 -4.91
C TYR A 407 13.02 -1.51 -3.45
N ASP A 408 13.18 -0.51 -2.58
CA ASP A 408 13.01 -0.66 -1.14
C ASP A 408 11.53 -0.89 -0.83
N ASN A 409 11.24 -2.05 -0.24
CA ASN A 409 9.91 -2.43 0.23
C ASN A 409 9.79 -2.17 1.75
N VAL A 410 10.51 -1.16 2.23
CA VAL A 410 10.39 -0.59 3.57
C VAL A 410 9.75 0.80 3.41
N PRO A 411 8.73 1.14 4.22
CA PRO A 411 8.05 2.42 4.10
C PRO A 411 9.02 3.60 4.23
N GLY A 412 9.00 4.52 3.27
CA GLY A 412 9.86 5.70 3.21
C GLY A 412 11.23 5.50 2.55
N GLY A 413 11.58 4.28 2.15
CA GLY A 413 12.92 3.96 1.61
C GLY A 413 13.98 3.89 2.71
N ALA A 414 14.71 2.77 2.77
CA ALA A 414 15.78 2.53 3.74
C ALA A 414 17.17 2.68 3.10
N GLY A 415 17.25 3.14 1.85
CA GLY A 415 18.48 3.20 1.06
C GLY A 415 19.12 1.83 0.80
N LEU A 416 18.36 0.73 0.83
CA LEU A 416 18.90 -0.62 0.67
C LEU A 416 19.37 -0.84 -0.77
N VAL A 417 18.54 -0.46 -1.75
CA VAL A 417 18.92 -0.59 -3.17
C VAL A 417 20.14 0.26 -3.54
N ALA A 418 20.34 1.41 -2.89
CA ALA A 418 21.50 2.27 -3.13
C ALA A 418 22.84 1.58 -2.78
N ARG A 419 22.82 0.55 -1.91
CA ARG A 419 24.04 -0.20 -1.58
C ARG A 419 24.60 -1.01 -2.75
N LEU A 420 23.74 -1.37 -3.72
CA LEU A 420 24.13 -2.12 -4.91
C LEU A 420 24.85 -1.23 -5.94
N GLU A 421 24.89 0.09 -5.73
CA GLU A 421 25.71 1.01 -6.53
C GLU A 421 27.22 0.72 -6.39
N LYS A 422 27.63 -0.08 -5.41
CA LYS A 422 29.01 -0.54 -5.26
C LYS A 422 29.21 -1.82 -6.07
N GLU A 423 30.14 -1.79 -7.04
CA GLU A 423 30.40 -2.93 -7.94
C GLU A 423 30.61 -4.26 -7.20
N LYS A 424 31.46 -4.25 -6.16
CA LYS A 424 31.70 -5.44 -5.33
C LYS A 424 30.40 -5.98 -4.71
N VAL A 425 29.55 -5.11 -4.19
CA VAL A 425 28.28 -5.51 -3.57
C VAL A 425 27.35 -6.13 -4.60
N LEU A 426 27.20 -5.51 -5.78
CA LEU A 426 26.39 -6.08 -6.86
C LEU A 426 26.90 -7.45 -7.32
N ARG A 427 28.22 -7.60 -7.45
CA ARG A 427 28.85 -8.89 -7.78
C ARG A 427 28.56 -9.94 -6.70
N ASP A 428 28.75 -9.61 -5.43
CA ASP A 428 28.45 -10.49 -4.30
C ASP A 428 26.96 -10.92 -4.33
N CYS A 429 26.04 -9.99 -4.62
CA CYS A 429 24.60 -10.28 -4.78
C CYS A 429 24.31 -11.25 -5.93
N LEU A 430 25.00 -11.12 -7.06
CA LEU A 430 24.87 -12.03 -8.21
C LEU A 430 25.42 -13.42 -7.90
N GLU A 431 26.54 -13.51 -7.18
CA GLU A 431 27.12 -14.77 -6.71
C GLU A 431 26.19 -15.49 -5.73
N ALA A 432 25.59 -14.76 -4.79
CA ALA A 432 24.56 -15.29 -3.88
C ALA A 432 23.30 -15.74 -4.64
N ALA A 433 22.83 -14.96 -5.61
CA ALA A 433 21.72 -15.33 -6.48
C ALA A 433 22.01 -16.63 -7.25
N LEU A 434 23.23 -16.78 -7.80
CA LEU A 434 23.67 -17.99 -8.49
C LEU A 434 23.66 -19.21 -7.56
N LYS A 435 24.20 -19.06 -6.35
CA LYS A 435 24.17 -20.10 -5.31
C LYS A 435 22.74 -20.51 -4.98
N ARG A 436 21.79 -19.59 -4.96
CA ARG A 436 20.39 -19.88 -4.68
C ARG A 436 19.68 -20.65 -5.80
N VAL A 437 19.99 -20.36 -7.06
CA VAL A 437 19.37 -21.04 -8.23
C VAL A 437 20.12 -22.29 -8.70
N ASN A 438 21.23 -22.65 -8.05
CA ASN A 438 22.14 -23.72 -8.48
C ASN A 438 21.49 -25.11 -8.56
N GLY A 439 20.43 -25.35 -7.78
CA GLY A 439 19.68 -26.62 -7.71
C GLY A 439 19.74 -27.34 -6.37
N ASN A 440 20.38 -26.78 -5.34
CA ASN A 440 20.46 -27.38 -4.00
C ASN A 440 19.08 -27.63 -3.36
N CYS A 441 18.03 -26.95 -3.82
CA CYS A 441 16.64 -27.15 -3.41
C CYS A 441 15.96 -28.39 -4.04
N GLY A 442 16.63 -29.10 -4.96
CA GLY A 442 16.13 -30.34 -5.55
C GLY A 442 15.07 -30.21 -6.65
N CYS A 443 14.58 -29.01 -6.97
CA CYS A 443 13.62 -28.83 -8.07
C CYS A 443 14.29 -28.88 -9.46
N SER A 444 13.55 -29.20 -10.52
CA SER A 444 14.06 -29.27 -11.90
C SER A 444 14.50 -27.89 -12.43
N GLU A 445 15.42 -27.86 -13.40
CA GLU A 445 15.91 -26.62 -14.03
C GLU A 445 14.81 -25.80 -14.70
N ASN A 446 13.80 -26.46 -15.28
CA ASN A 446 12.67 -25.80 -15.96
C ASN A 446 11.54 -25.42 -14.99
N THR A 447 11.80 -25.44 -13.68
CA THR A 447 10.82 -25.16 -12.63
C THR A 447 11.39 -24.24 -11.55
N SER A 448 10.58 -23.92 -10.55
CA SER A 448 10.95 -23.13 -9.38
C SER A 448 10.27 -23.66 -8.12
N CYS A 449 10.83 -23.35 -6.95
CA CYS A 449 10.28 -23.66 -5.64
C CYS A 449 10.56 -22.51 -4.66
N TYR A 450 10.06 -22.63 -3.42
CA TYR A 450 10.30 -21.65 -2.36
C TYR A 450 11.76 -21.56 -1.90
N GLY A 451 12.56 -22.61 -2.16
CA GLY A 451 14.00 -22.61 -1.90
C GLY A 451 14.85 -21.92 -2.97
N CYS A 452 14.25 -21.47 -4.09
CA CYS A 452 14.98 -20.72 -5.12
C CYS A 452 14.32 -19.39 -5.48
N LEU A 453 13.21 -19.41 -6.22
CA LEU A 453 12.61 -18.20 -6.83
C LEU A 453 11.21 -17.85 -6.29
N ARG A 454 10.51 -18.77 -5.63
CA ARG A 454 9.12 -18.55 -5.21
C ARG A 454 9.06 -17.89 -3.84
N SER A 455 8.19 -16.91 -3.70
CA SER A 455 7.76 -16.31 -2.44
C SER A 455 6.24 -16.17 -2.42
N TYR A 456 5.65 -15.83 -1.27
CA TYR A 456 4.21 -15.57 -1.21
C TYR A 456 3.79 -14.32 -1.99
N ARG A 457 4.71 -13.41 -2.28
CA ARG A 457 4.46 -12.13 -2.96
C ARG A 457 4.44 -12.27 -4.49
N ASN A 458 5.12 -13.28 -5.03
CA ASN A 458 5.20 -13.52 -6.48
C ASN A 458 4.37 -14.72 -6.98
N GLN A 459 3.28 -15.09 -6.29
CA GLN A 459 2.41 -16.24 -6.64
C GLN A 459 1.90 -16.25 -8.10
N PHE A 460 1.16 -15.23 -8.49
CA PHE A 460 1.37 -14.44 -9.71
C PHE A 460 2.26 -15.02 -10.83
N ALA A 461 3.55 -15.19 -10.56
CA ALA A 461 4.56 -15.59 -11.54
C ALA A 461 4.94 -17.07 -11.44
N HIS A 462 4.55 -17.80 -10.39
CA HIS A 462 5.06 -19.14 -10.04
C HIS A 462 5.03 -20.16 -11.18
N GLN A 463 4.03 -20.08 -12.06
CA GLN A 463 3.89 -20.98 -13.22
C GLN A 463 4.89 -20.69 -14.34
N TYR A 464 5.49 -19.49 -14.37
CA TYR A 464 6.43 -19.05 -15.40
C TYR A 464 7.89 -19.02 -14.91
N LEU A 465 8.13 -19.10 -13.60
CA LEU A 465 9.47 -19.01 -13.02
C LEU A 465 10.29 -20.27 -13.25
N GLN A 466 11.48 -20.11 -13.84
CA GLN A 466 12.43 -21.19 -14.12
C GLN A 466 13.83 -20.86 -13.58
N ARG A 467 14.43 -21.75 -12.80
CA ARG A 467 15.75 -21.51 -12.19
C ARG A 467 16.94 -21.74 -13.13
N GLY A 468 16.81 -22.67 -14.08
CA GLY A 468 17.90 -23.10 -14.97
C GLY A 468 18.39 -22.00 -15.90
N PRO A 469 17.51 -21.32 -16.65
CA PRO A 469 17.89 -20.17 -17.48
C PRO A 469 18.62 -19.08 -16.68
N VAL A 470 18.12 -18.74 -15.49
CA VAL A 470 18.74 -17.76 -14.59
C VAL A 470 20.14 -18.21 -14.15
N LYS A 471 20.29 -19.47 -13.72
CA LYS A 471 21.59 -20.06 -13.34
C LYS A 471 22.63 -19.93 -14.44
N ARG A 472 22.28 -20.32 -15.68
CA ARG A 472 23.19 -20.25 -16.83
C ARG A 472 23.57 -18.81 -17.16
N TYR A 473 22.58 -17.91 -17.15
CA TYR A 473 22.79 -16.50 -17.44
C TYR A 473 23.74 -15.83 -16.43
N ILE A 474 23.47 -15.98 -15.12
CA ILE A 474 24.32 -15.39 -14.08
C ILE A 474 25.73 -15.99 -14.13
N LYS A 475 25.87 -17.29 -14.37
CA LYS A 475 27.19 -17.92 -14.52
C LYS A 475 27.99 -17.33 -15.69
N ALA A 476 27.35 -17.14 -16.84
CA ALA A 476 27.99 -16.55 -18.02
C ALA A 476 28.33 -15.06 -17.79
N LEU A 477 27.44 -14.32 -17.12
CA LEU A 477 27.65 -12.94 -16.72
C LEU A 477 28.88 -12.80 -15.81
N LEU A 478 28.97 -13.60 -14.74
CA LEU A 478 30.08 -13.58 -13.79
C LEU A 478 31.41 -14.02 -14.43
N SER A 479 31.39 -14.93 -15.40
CA SER A 479 32.62 -15.30 -16.12
C SER A 479 33.22 -14.18 -16.97
N LYS A 480 32.42 -13.17 -17.32
CA LYS A 480 32.84 -11.98 -18.07
C LYS A 480 33.11 -10.79 -17.15
N TRP A 481 32.93 -10.94 -15.84
CA TRP A 481 33.07 -9.88 -14.86
C TRP A 481 34.54 -9.69 -14.49
N THR A 482 35.23 -8.87 -15.27
CA THR A 482 36.66 -8.53 -15.14
C THR A 482 36.88 -7.17 -14.52
#